data_AF-A0A419K8I6-F1
#
_entry.id   AF-A0A419K8I6-F1
#
_cell.length_a   1.000
_cell.length_b   1.000
_cell.length_c   1.000
_cell.angle_alpha   90.00
_cell.angle_beta   90.00
_cell.angle_gamma   90.00
#
_symmetry.space_group_name_H-M   'P 1'
#
loop_
_entity.id
_entity.type
_entity.pdbx_description
1 polymer ?
#
loop_
_entity_poly.entity_id
_entity_poly.type
_entity_poly.pdbx_seq_one_letter_code
_entity_poly.pdbx_strand_id
1 'polypeptide(L)'
;MNKKSLAMKIGAVAFIALMILPVAAVSADVQASVWSDPSDWYATVEGVLASDYYSLYPYEEKSLKVGYSKFGELINSNDNVGLEYAGERDPFAAPPGPDLDPWGKLPKRVWINGWYIDIRYNHSSWGYRNVWAGALFADLSSYGGPWIRVDNDYWGTDYAEQYEWEEDFRDPGLELDANGDVIGTELEYGGRKTNGSVVTEDPVVLYDGPRRYVVQLKNKIYDYNEIADVKLHLVDVIFTIIFNKVKKEVIVLKDVKYNPQAKFDIAPIKLKVICPELGEDNAQEEEEVFEVPYGMVVQFSNREEWDLGTDEVEPKYAS
;
A
#
# COMPACT_ATOMS: atom_id res chain seq x y z
N MET A 1 -14.73 58.54 -18.68
CA MET A 1 -14.63 57.06 -18.59
C MET A 1 -15.96 56.46 -19.01
N ASN A 2 -15.98 55.65 -20.07
CA ASN A 2 -17.22 55.19 -20.70
C ASN A 2 -17.93 54.17 -19.77
N LYS A 3 -19.13 54.48 -19.27
CA LYS A 3 -19.84 53.67 -18.25
C LYS A 3 -20.02 52.20 -18.67
N LYS A 4 -20.11 51.95 -19.98
CA LYS A 4 -20.16 50.59 -20.56
C LYS A 4 -18.86 49.80 -20.39
N SER A 5 -17.70 50.45 -20.40
CA SER A 5 -16.39 49.81 -20.20
C SER A 5 -16.13 49.47 -18.73
N LEU A 6 -16.66 50.28 -17.79
CA LEU A 6 -16.53 50.01 -16.36
C LEU A 6 -17.42 48.84 -15.92
N ALA A 7 -18.67 48.78 -16.40
CA ALA A 7 -19.57 47.67 -16.11
C ALA A 7 -19.06 46.33 -16.66
N MET A 8 -18.44 46.34 -17.84
CA MET A 8 -17.85 45.14 -18.45
C MET A 8 -16.62 44.64 -17.68
N LYS A 9 -15.80 45.55 -17.13
CA LYS A 9 -14.65 45.20 -16.28
C LYS A 9 -15.08 44.66 -14.91
N ILE A 10 -16.11 45.25 -14.29
CA ILE A 10 -16.64 44.76 -13.01
C ILE A 10 -17.33 43.40 -13.19
N GLY A 11 -18.06 43.20 -14.30
CA GLY A 11 -18.68 41.92 -14.63
C GLY A 11 -17.66 40.81 -14.86
N ALA A 12 -16.56 41.09 -15.57
CA ALA A 12 -15.49 40.12 -15.78
C ALA A 12 -14.74 39.75 -14.48
N VAL A 13 -14.48 40.72 -13.61
CA VAL A 13 -13.85 40.47 -12.30
C VAL A 13 -14.78 39.69 -11.37
N ALA A 14 -16.09 39.98 -11.38
CA ALA A 14 -17.07 39.23 -10.60
C ALA A 14 -17.25 37.79 -11.12
N PHE A 15 -17.20 37.57 -12.44
CA PHE A 15 -17.23 36.23 -13.03
C PHE A 15 -15.99 35.41 -12.70
N ILE A 16 -14.80 36.02 -12.74
CA ILE A 16 -13.54 35.36 -12.34
C ILE A 16 -13.55 35.07 -10.83
N ALA A 17 -14.01 36.00 -9.99
CA ALA A 17 -14.12 35.77 -8.54
C ALA A 17 -15.15 34.67 -8.19
N LEU A 18 -16.27 34.59 -8.91
CA LEU A 18 -17.28 33.53 -8.76
C LEU A 18 -16.82 32.18 -9.32
N MET A 19 -15.86 32.15 -10.26
CA MET A 19 -15.23 30.91 -10.74
C MET A 19 -14.10 30.41 -9.84
N ILE A 20 -13.53 31.27 -8.99
CA ILE A 20 -12.47 30.88 -8.02
C ILE A 20 -13.09 30.33 -6.72
N LEU A 21 -14.29 30.79 -6.34
CA LEU A 21 -14.96 30.40 -5.10
C LEU A 21 -15.38 28.90 -4.99
N PRO A 22 -15.72 28.15 -6.06
CA PRO A 22 -16.04 26.73 -5.93
C PRO A 22 -14.80 25.85 -5.79
N VAL A 23 -13.62 26.33 -6.20
CA VAL A 23 -12.36 25.58 -6.10
C VAL A 23 -11.74 25.70 -4.70
N ALA A 24 -12.16 26.70 -3.91
CA ALA A 24 -11.68 26.91 -2.55
C ALA A 24 -12.60 26.32 -1.46
N ALA A 25 -13.68 25.62 -1.83
CA ALA A 25 -14.73 25.20 -0.89
C ALA A 25 -14.89 23.67 -0.75
N VAL A 26 -13.92 22.87 -1.22
CA VAL A 26 -13.84 21.44 -0.88
C VAL A 26 -12.39 21.08 -0.56
N SER A 27 -11.94 21.54 0.59
CA SER A 27 -10.92 20.83 1.36
C SER A 27 -11.15 21.24 2.81
N ALA A 28 -11.93 20.44 3.54
CA ALA A 28 -11.60 20.32 4.95
C ALA A 28 -10.14 19.85 4.95
N ASP A 29 -9.22 20.70 5.38
CA ASP A 29 -7.79 20.41 5.40
C ASP A 29 -7.55 19.27 6.39
N VAL A 30 -7.80 18.02 5.96
CA VAL A 30 -7.36 16.81 6.63
C VAL A 30 -5.85 16.97 6.79
N GLN A 31 -5.42 17.16 8.03
CA GLN A 31 -4.02 17.48 8.31
C GLN A 31 -3.17 16.28 7.91
N ALA A 32 -1.99 16.53 7.35
CA ALA A 32 -0.97 15.50 7.30
C ALA A 32 -0.39 15.37 8.72
N SER A 33 -0.76 14.31 9.43
CA SER A 33 -0.09 13.94 10.68
C SER A 33 1.40 13.70 10.46
N VAL A 34 2.22 14.30 11.33
CA VAL A 34 3.65 13.97 11.39
C VAL A 34 3.82 12.90 12.47
N TRP A 35 3.83 11.64 12.05
CA TRP A 35 4.02 10.52 12.95
C TRP A 35 5.45 10.44 13.47
N SER A 36 5.60 10.26 14.78
CA SER A 36 6.87 9.90 15.40
C SER A 36 6.97 8.38 15.47
N ASP A 37 7.31 7.76 14.35
CA ASP A 37 7.33 6.30 14.27
C ASP A 37 8.28 5.67 15.31
N PRO A 38 7.83 4.60 16.01
CA PRO A 38 8.68 3.84 16.91
C PRO A 38 9.95 3.30 16.23
N SER A 39 11.07 3.30 16.98
CA SER A 39 12.37 2.87 16.43
C SER A 39 12.40 1.39 16.04
N ASP A 40 11.64 0.56 16.73
CA ASP A 40 11.52 -0.89 16.53
C ASP A 40 10.70 -1.27 15.28
N TRP A 41 10.03 -0.30 14.64
CA TRP A 41 9.37 -0.53 13.36
C TRP A 41 10.34 -0.67 12.19
N TYR A 42 11.59 -0.24 12.36
CA TYR A 42 12.57 -0.17 11.29
C TYR A 42 13.89 -0.83 11.67
N ALA A 43 14.62 -1.29 10.67
CA ALA A 43 15.99 -1.71 10.85
C ALA A 43 16.84 -1.40 9.61
N THR A 44 18.12 -1.09 9.85
CA THR A 44 19.15 -0.95 8.83
C THR A 44 20.14 -2.10 8.95
N VAL A 45 20.47 -2.73 7.82
CA VAL A 45 21.44 -3.82 7.74
C VAL A 45 22.59 -3.41 6.84
N GLU A 46 23.78 -3.41 7.40
CA GLU A 46 25.01 -3.03 6.73
C GLU A 46 25.58 -4.17 5.86
N GLY A 47 25.99 -3.82 4.64
CA GLY A 47 26.81 -4.67 3.79
C GLY A 47 28.29 -4.58 4.17
N VAL A 48 29.04 -5.63 3.90
CA VAL A 48 30.43 -5.75 4.35
C VAL A 48 31.44 -5.86 3.22
N LEU A 49 31.02 -5.76 1.95
CA LEU A 49 31.94 -5.94 0.81
C LEU A 49 33.16 -5.01 0.88
N ALA A 50 32.99 -3.74 1.25
CA ALA A 50 34.10 -2.78 1.34
C ALA A 50 35.14 -3.13 2.42
N SER A 51 34.76 -3.95 3.40
CA SER A 51 35.60 -4.39 4.51
C SER A 51 35.96 -5.88 4.45
N ASP A 52 35.51 -6.58 3.41
CA ASP A 52 35.68 -8.02 3.29
C ASP A 52 37.11 -8.36 2.82
N TYR A 53 37.67 -9.46 3.34
CA TYR A 53 39.05 -9.87 3.03
C TYR A 53 39.19 -10.61 1.69
N TYR A 54 38.10 -10.89 0.98
CA TYR A 54 38.09 -11.68 -0.25
C TYR A 54 38.32 -10.82 -1.49
N SER A 55 39.51 -10.93 -2.09
CA SER A 55 39.97 -10.08 -3.20
C SER A 55 39.45 -10.44 -4.59
N LEU A 56 38.72 -11.55 -4.75
CA LEU A 56 38.29 -12.06 -6.06
C LEU A 56 36.85 -11.68 -6.44
N TYR A 57 36.27 -10.65 -5.81
CA TYR A 57 34.97 -10.15 -6.23
C TYR A 57 35.09 -9.30 -7.50
N PRO A 58 34.21 -9.48 -8.50
CA PRO A 58 34.24 -8.71 -9.73
C PRO A 58 33.64 -7.29 -9.59
N TYR A 59 33.39 -6.83 -8.36
CA TYR A 59 32.68 -5.59 -8.06
C TYR A 59 33.60 -4.61 -7.33
N GLU A 60 33.32 -3.31 -7.45
CA GLU A 60 33.99 -2.28 -6.63
C GLU A 60 33.77 -2.54 -5.13
N GLU A 61 34.77 -2.24 -4.29
CA GLU A 61 34.75 -2.36 -2.82
C GLU A 61 33.82 -1.32 -2.16
N LYS A 62 32.55 -1.37 -2.53
CA LYS A 62 31.47 -0.49 -2.09
C LYS A 62 30.35 -1.34 -1.50
N SER A 63 29.97 -1.09 -0.26
CA SER A 63 28.89 -1.82 0.41
C SER A 63 27.51 -1.34 -0.02
N LEU A 64 26.53 -2.23 0.09
CA LEU A 64 25.10 -1.92 0.02
C LEU A 64 24.55 -1.88 1.45
N LYS A 65 23.66 -0.95 1.77
CA LYS A 65 22.84 -0.99 2.98
C LYS A 65 21.40 -1.28 2.62
N VAL A 66 20.69 -1.93 3.52
CA VAL A 66 19.29 -2.26 3.35
C VAL A 66 18.52 -1.78 4.56
N GLY A 67 17.63 -0.82 4.35
CA GLY A 67 16.62 -0.44 5.32
C GLY A 67 15.30 -1.15 5.02
N TYR A 68 14.59 -1.56 6.07
CA TYR A 68 13.25 -2.11 5.93
C TYR A 68 12.37 -1.75 7.12
N SER A 69 11.06 -1.75 6.90
CA SER A 69 10.04 -1.59 7.94
C SER A 69 9.41 -2.94 8.30
N LYS A 70 8.83 -3.07 9.49
CA LYS A 70 8.05 -4.26 9.90
C LYS A 70 6.84 -4.52 9.00
N PHE A 71 6.37 -3.51 8.28
CA PHE A 71 5.21 -3.56 7.38
C PHE A 71 5.53 -4.15 6.01
N GLY A 72 6.81 -4.38 5.68
CA GLY A 72 7.23 -4.95 4.39
C GLY A 72 7.69 -3.93 3.35
N GLU A 73 7.93 -2.68 3.76
CA GLU A 73 8.51 -1.64 2.90
C GLU A 73 10.04 -1.75 2.95
N LEU A 74 10.73 -1.54 1.83
CA LEU A 74 12.20 -1.50 1.76
C LEU A 74 12.71 -0.09 2.10
N ILE A 75 12.36 0.36 3.31
CA ILE A 75 12.81 1.64 3.84
C ILE A 75 12.89 1.63 5.37
N ASN A 76 13.91 2.28 5.90
CA ASN A 76 14.04 2.69 7.28
C ASN A 76 13.94 4.21 7.35
N SER A 77 12.82 4.70 7.88
CA SER A 77 12.56 6.14 8.00
C SER A 77 13.45 6.83 9.04
N ASN A 78 13.93 6.12 10.06
CA ASN A 78 14.74 6.73 11.12
C ASN A 78 16.14 7.07 10.62
N ASP A 79 16.72 6.20 9.80
CA ASP A 79 18.07 6.37 9.24
C ASP A 79 18.06 6.94 7.81
N ASN A 80 16.89 7.07 7.18
CA ASN A 80 16.70 7.40 5.77
C ASN A 80 17.48 6.46 4.83
N VAL A 81 17.35 5.15 5.07
CA VAL A 81 18.00 4.12 4.26
C VAL A 81 16.93 3.25 3.62
N GLY A 82 16.96 3.08 2.31
CA GLY A 82 16.19 2.10 1.57
C GLY A 82 17.14 1.04 1.00
N LEU A 83 17.62 1.28 -0.21
CA LEU A 83 18.60 0.41 -0.88
C LEU A 83 19.90 1.17 -1.20
N GLU A 84 20.52 1.74 -0.16
CA GLU A 84 21.66 2.66 -0.29
C GLU A 84 22.91 1.93 -0.81
N TYR A 85 23.41 2.37 -1.96
CA TYR A 85 24.69 1.95 -2.50
C TYR A 85 25.77 2.99 -2.18
N ALA A 86 26.78 2.57 -1.41
CA ALA A 86 27.99 3.33 -1.13
C ALA A 86 27.82 4.71 -0.47
N GLY A 87 26.66 5.01 0.12
CA GLY A 87 26.34 6.38 0.59
C GLY A 87 26.15 7.40 -0.54
N GLU A 88 26.08 6.95 -1.79
CA GLU A 88 26.02 7.82 -2.97
C GLU A 88 24.64 7.83 -3.62
N ARG A 89 23.90 6.71 -3.54
CA ARG A 89 22.61 6.57 -4.21
C ARG A 89 21.69 5.64 -3.44
N ASP A 90 20.44 6.04 -3.29
CA ASP A 90 19.37 5.20 -2.78
C ASP A 90 18.13 5.37 -3.68
N PRO A 91 17.56 4.29 -4.22
CA PRO A 91 16.38 4.37 -5.07
C PRO A 91 15.07 4.65 -4.31
N PHE A 92 15.03 4.42 -2.99
CA PHE A 92 13.81 4.52 -2.18
C PHE A 92 13.86 5.64 -1.12
N ALA A 93 15.05 6.08 -0.72
CA ALA A 93 15.24 7.13 0.29
C ALA A 93 16.21 8.23 -0.20
N ALA A 94 15.71 9.23 -0.94
CA ALA A 94 16.55 10.25 -1.58
C ALA A 94 16.57 11.59 -0.81
N PRO A 95 17.75 12.16 -0.48
CA PRO A 95 19.11 11.66 -0.75
C PRO A 95 19.51 10.60 0.29
N PRO A 96 20.58 9.83 0.03
CA PRO A 96 21.10 8.86 1.00
C PRO A 96 21.53 9.52 2.32
N GLY A 97 21.10 8.96 3.45
CA GLY A 97 21.46 9.41 4.79
C GLY A 97 20.46 10.39 5.44
N PRO A 98 20.70 10.83 6.70
CA PRO A 98 19.75 11.63 7.47
C PRO A 98 19.54 13.06 6.93
N ASP A 99 20.45 13.54 6.08
CA ASP A 99 20.37 14.87 5.48
C ASP A 99 19.33 14.88 4.35
N LEU A 100 18.50 15.94 4.27
CA LEU A 100 17.65 16.16 3.10
C LEU A 100 18.53 16.59 1.91
N ASP A 101 18.00 16.40 0.68
CA ASP A 101 18.70 16.68 -0.58
C ASP A 101 19.48 18.02 -0.49
N PRO A 102 20.75 18.14 -0.94
CA PRO A 102 21.44 19.42 -1.02
C PRO A 102 20.64 20.50 -1.77
N TRP A 103 19.66 20.11 -2.60
CA TRP A 103 18.69 20.98 -3.25
C TRP A 103 17.31 21.04 -2.57
N GLY A 104 17.06 20.26 -1.53
CA GLY A 104 15.84 20.20 -0.73
C GLY A 104 14.62 19.63 -1.45
N LYS A 105 14.80 18.84 -2.53
CA LYS A 105 13.73 18.61 -3.52
C LYS A 105 12.85 17.39 -3.30
N LEU A 106 13.28 16.39 -2.53
CA LEU A 106 12.50 15.14 -2.35
C LEU A 106 12.09 14.93 -0.88
N PRO A 107 10.93 15.46 -0.46
CA PRO A 107 10.40 15.19 0.88
C PRO A 107 9.97 13.72 1.03
N LYS A 108 9.98 13.18 2.26
CA LYS A 108 9.60 11.78 2.54
C LYS A 108 8.22 11.37 2.03
N ARG A 109 7.26 12.30 1.96
CA ARG A 109 5.92 12.04 1.41
C ARG A 109 5.91 11.62 -0.07
N VAL A 110 7.01 11.78 -0.81
CA VAL A 110 7.14 11.31 -2.20
C VAL A 110 8.02 10.06 -2.33
N TRP A 111 8.46 9.48 -1.22
CA TRP A 111 9.20 8.23 -1.20
C TRP A 111 8.21 7.08 -1.25
N ILE A 112 7.76 6.75 -2.46
CA ILE A 112 6.82 5.68 -2.62
C ILE A 112 7.62 4.37 -2.77
N ASN A 113 7.35 3.42 -1.88
CA ASN A 113 7.83 2.04 -1.93
C ASN A 113 6.88 1.17 -1.09
N GLY A 114 6.51 -0.01 -1.59
CA GLY A 114 5.59 -0.84 -0.82
C GLY A 114 5.00 -2.04 -1.53
N TRP A 115 3.77 -2.35 -1.14
CA TRP A 115 2.94 -3.41 -1.71
C TRP A 115 1.46 -3.09 -1.53
N TYR A 116 0.64 -3.71 -2.37
CA TYR A 116 -0.81 -3.63 -2.33
C TYR A 116 -1.40 -5.02 -2.58
N ILE A 117 -2.50 -5.34 -1.89
CA ILE A 117 -3.27 -6.57 -2.10
C ILE A 117 -4.75 -6.23 -2.18
N ASP A 118 -5.43 -6.85 -3.14
CA ASP A 118 -6.89 -6.86 -3.29
C ASP A 118 -7.36 -8.32 -3.21
N ILE A 119 -8.35 -8.54 -2.35
CA ILE A 119 -8.86 -9.86 -2.00
C ILE A 119 -10.37 -9.86 -2.16
N ARG A 120 -10.86 -10.64 -3.12
CA ARG A 120 -12.29 -10.79 -3.40
C ARG A 120 -12.74 -12.20 -3.10
N TYR A 121 -13.83 -12.32 -2.35
CA TYR A 121 -14.41 -13.61 -2.01
C TYR A 121 -15.89 -13.50 -1.69
N ASN A 122 -16.58 -14.63 -1.65
CA ASN A 122 -17.95 -14.70 -1.14
C ASN A 122 -17.89 -15.17 0.31
N HIS A 123 -18.39 -14.40 1.25
CA HIS A 123 -18.67 -14.88 2.60
C HIS A 123 -20.01 -15.62 2.62
N SER A 124 -20.09 -16.66 3.44
CA SER A 124 -21.28 -17.50 3.67
C SER A 124 -22.52 -16.76 4.18
N SER A 125 -22.35 -15.57 4.76
CA SER A 125 -23.40 -14.79 5.43
C SER A 125 -23.31 -13.30 5.11
N TRP A 126 -22.10 -12.76 4.91
CA TRP A 126 -21.92 -11.34 4.59
C TRP A 126 -22.03 -11.02 3.09
N GLY A 127 -22.15 -12.05 2.24
CA GLY A 127 -22.27 -11.89 0.81
C GLY A 127 -20.91 -11.66 0.13
N TYR A 128 -20.91 -10.95 -0.99
CA TYR A 128 -19.68 -10.62 -1.71
C TYR A 128 -18.85 -9.62 -0.92
N ARG A 129 -17.54 -9.86 -0.82
CA ARG A 129 -16.59 -9.04 -0.07
C ARG A 129 -15.41 -8.64 -0.95
N ASN A 130 -14.97 -7.40 -0.78
CA ASN A 130 -13.73 -6.89 -1.34
C ASN A 130 -12.90 -6.27 -0.21
N VAL A 131 -11.76 -6.87 0.08
CA VAL A 131 -10.86 -6.43 1.13
C VAL A 131 -9.52 -6.09 0.50
N TRP A 132 -9.04 -4.89 0.76
CA TRP A 132 -7.75 -4.45 0.31
C TRP A 132 -6.88 -3.94 1.46
N ALA A 133 -5.57 -4.09 1.27
CA ALA A 133 -4.58 -3.55 2.18
C ALA A 133 -3.31 -3.22 1.41
N GLY A 134 -2.58 -2.22 1.87
CA GLY A 134 -1.29 -1.88 1.29
C GLY A 134 -0.44 -1.11 2.26
N ALA A 135 0.84 -1.44 2.31
CA ALA A 135 1.84 -0.64 3.00
C ALA A 135 2.70 0.03 1.95
N LEU A 136 2.34 1.26 1.61
CA LEU A 136 3.22 2.21 0.94
C LEU A 136 3.85 3.09 2.02
N PHE A 137 5.14 3.40 1.88
CA PHE A 137 5.79 4.26 2.87
C PHE A 137 5.17 5.66 2.94
N ALA A 138 4.61 6.14 1.83
CA ALA A 138 4.00 7.45 1.72
C ALA A 138 2.86 7.45 0.69
N ASP A 139 2.01 8.47 0.72
CA ASP A 139 0.84 8.63 -0.15
C ASP A 139 0.79 10.02 -0.84
N LEU A 140 1.93 10.67 -1.02
CA LEU A 140 2.08 12.03 -1.57
C LEU A 140 1.60 13.15 -0.62
N SER A 141 0.71 12.85 0.32
CA SER A 141 0.23 13.76 1.36
C SER A 141 1.04 13.65 2.64
N SER A 142 1.22 12.43 3.16
CA SER A 142 1.94 12.07 4.38
C SER A 142 2.90 10.88 4.16
N TYR A 143 3.57 10.44 5.22
CA TYR A 143 4.52 9.32 5.22
C TYR A 143 4.60 8.64 6.59
N GLY A 144 5.03 7.38 6.61
CA GLY A 144 5.15 6.58 7.83
C GLY A 144 3.80 6.34 8.49
N GLY A 145 3.79 6.30 9.83
CA GLY A 145 2.57 6.20 10.63
C GLY A 145 2.04 4.78 10.84
N PRO A 146 1.08 4.60 11.76
CA PRO A 146 0.42 3.32 11.94
C PRO A 146 -0.42 2.93 10.71
N TRP A 147 -1.06 1.76 10.75
CA TRP A 147 -2.11 1.47 9.80
C TRP A 147 -3.29 2.43 10.01
N ILE A 148 -3.90 2.86 8.92
CA ILE A 148 -5.19 3.54 8.95
C ILE A 148 -6.23 2.70 8.23
N ARG A 149 -7.48 2.74 8.73
CA ARG A 149 -8.63 2.16 8.06
C ARG A 149 -9.39 3.24 7.30
N VAL A 150 -9.66 2.99 6.03
CA VAL A 150 -10.60 3.76 5.22
C VAL A 150 -11.95 3.08 5.30
N ASP A 151 -13.01 3.87 5.41
CA ASP A 151 -14.35 3.39 5.72
C ASP A 151 -15.34 4.46 5.31
N ASN A 152 -16.44 4.07 4.67
CA ASN A 152 -17.46 5.02 4.21
C ASN A 152 -18.16 5.76 5.36
N ASP A 153 -18.13 5.26 6.60
CA ASP A 153 -18.80 5.86 7.76
C ASP A 153 -17.97 6.96 8.46
N TYR A 154 -16.71 7.17 8.07
CA TYR A 154 -15.87 8.22 8.68
C TYR A 154 -16.14 9.62 8.14
N TRP A 155 -16.84 9.69 7.03
CA TRP A 155 -17.11 10.92 6.32
C TRP A 155 -18.39 11.59 6.83
N GLY A 156 -18.34 12.91 7.00
CA GLY A 156 -19.56 13.71 7.10
C GLY A 156 -20.29 13.78 5.76
N THR A 157 -21.40 14.52 5.70
CA THR A 157 -22.20 14.72 4.46
C THR A 157 -21.46 15.37 3.28
N ASP A 158 -20.19 15.74 3.48
CA ASP A 158 -19.38 16.52 2.55
C ASP A 158 -18.49 15.66 1.64
N TYR A 159 -18.49 14.33 1.82
CA TYR A 159 -17.72 13.38 1.01
C TYR A 159 -18.64 12.49 0.18
N ALA A 160 -18.12 11.97 -0.94
CA ALA A 160 -18.95 11.37 -1.99
C ALA A 160 -19.31 9.90 -1.74
N GLU A 161 -18.47 9.18 -1.01
CA GLU A 161 -18.64 7.76 -0.70
C GLU A 161 -19.77 7.53 0.30
N GLN A 162 -20.75 6.72 -0.10
CA GLN A 162 -21.90 6.32 0.72
C GLN A 162 -21.96 4.81 0.93
N TYR A 163 -21.07 4.05 0.30
CA TYR A 163 -21.08 2.59 0.32
C TYR A 163 -19.68 2.00 0.37
N GLU A 164 -19.52 0.83 1.00
CA GLU A 164 -18.25 0.08 1.11
C GLU A 164 -17.55 -0.14 -0.26
N TRP A 165 -18.32 -0.28 -1.35
CA TRP A 165 -17.74 -0.51 -2.68
C TRP A 165 -17.16 0.76 -3.34
N GLU A 166 -17.43 1.94 -2.78
CA GLU A 166 -16.90 3.24 -3.23
C GLU A 166 -15.58 3.58 -2.52
N GLU A 167 -15.21 2.87 -1.45
CA GLU A 167 -13.96 3.10 -0.69
C GLU A 167 -12.73 3.03 -1.59
N ASP A 168 -11.87 4.06 -1.51
CA ASP A 168 -10.64 4.14 -2.30
C ASP A 168 -9.39 4.13 -1.40
N PHE A 169 -8.34 3.47 -1.88
CA PHE A 169 -7.02 3.49 -1.24
C PHE A 169 -6.43 4.91 -1.13
N ARG A 170 -6.89 5.86 -1.96
CA ARG A 170 -6.39 7.24 -1.94
C ARG A 170 -6.96 8.06 -0.80
N ASP A 171 -8.07 7.64 -0.19
CA ASP A 171 -8.72 8.43 0.85
C ASP A 171 -8.01 8.34 2.21
N PRO A 172 -8.10 9.39 3.04
CA PRO A 172 -7.63 9.32 4.41
C PRO A 172 -8.49 8.37 5.26
N GLY A 173 -7.97 7.98 6.42
CA GLY A 173 -8.60 6.98 7.28
C GLY A 173 -8.32 7.23 8.76
N LEU A 174 -8.87 6.39 9.64
CA LEU A 174 -8.64 6.47 11.08
C LEU A 174 -7.55 5.49 11.52
N GLU A 175 -6.71 5.92 12.47
CA GLU A 175 -5.63 5.11 13.06
C GLU A 175 -6.15 3.77 13.64
N LEU A 176 -5.45 2.70 13.30
CA LEU A 176 -5.58 1.37 13.89
C LEU A 176 -4.52 1.14 14.98
N ASP A 177 -4.92 0.49 16.07
CA ASP A 177 -4.02 0.01 17.10
C ASP A 177 -3.26 -1.28 16.67
N ALA A 178 -2.42 -1.81 17.57
CA ALA A 178 -1.67 -3.03 17.31
C ALA A 178 -2.53 -4.30 17.15
N ASN A 179 -3.81 -4.26 17.54
CA ASN A 179 -4.78 -5.34 17.36
C ASN A 179 -5.63 -5.14 16.09
N GLY A 180 -5.38 -4.07 15.34
CA GLY A 180 -6.12 -3.71 14.14
C GLY A 180 -7.51 -3.12 14.46
N ASP A 181 -7.71 -2.55 15.65
CA ASP A 181 -8.93 -1.88 16.05
C ASP A 181 -8.79 -0.36 15.88
N VAL A 182 -9.84 0.30 15.39
CA VAL A 182 -9.82 1.76 15.21
C VAL A 182 -9.75 2.45 16.57
N ILE A 183 -8.74 3.31 16.73
CA ILE A 183 -8.56 4.18 17.90
C ILE A 183 -8.51 5.66 17.53
N GLY A 184 -8.25 5.96 16.25
CA GLY A 184 -8.23 7.33 15.74
C GLY A 184 -9.61 7.98 15.78
N THR A 185 -9.62 9.30 15.99
CA THR A 185 -10.84 10.13 15.91
C THR A 185 -10.78 11.19 14.83
N GLU A 186 -9.60 11.40 14.25
CA GLU A 186 -9.35 12.35 13.18
C GLU A 186 -8.88 11.57 11.97
N LEU A 187 -9.36 11.97 10.79
CA LEU A 187 -8.94 11.40 9.52
C LEU A 187 -7.49 11.80 9.26
N GLU A 188 -6.71 10.83 8.79
CA GLU A 188 -5.28 10.97 8.60
C GLU A 188 -4.86 10.42 7.25
N TYR A 189 -3.89 11.09 6.62
CA TYR A 189 -3.19 10.57 5.45
C TYR A 189 -2.00 9.71 5.89
N GLY A 190 -1.60 8.77 5.03
CA GLY A 190 -0.51 7.83 5.28
C GLY A 190 -0.56 6.66 4.32
N GLY A 191 0.58 6.11 3.92
CA GLY A 191 0.60 5.08 2.87
C GLY A 191 0.22 3.66 3.33
N ARG A 192 0.02 3.44 4.64
CA ARG A 192 -0.36 2.14 5.22
C ARG A 192 -1.86 2.07 5.46
N LYS A 193 -2.61 1.56 4.50
CA LYS A 193 -4.07 1.63 4.47
C LYS A 193 -4.75 0.29 4.26
N THR A 194 -5.97 0.16 4.75
CA THR A 194 -6.87 -0.96 4.50
C THR A 194 -8.32 -0.50 4.60
N ASN A 195 -9.26 -1.20 3.98
CA ASN A 195 -10.68 -1.08 4.33
C ASN A 195 -11.17 -2.12 5.34
N GLY A 196 -10.31 -3.10 5.67
CA GLY A 196 -10.58 -4.11 6.67
C GLY A 196 -9.80 -3.82 7.94
N SER A 197 -9.01 -4.78 8.38
CA SER A 197 -8.10 -4.60 9.51
C SER A 197 -6.79 -5.30 9.24
N VAL A 198 -5.69 -4.75 9.74
CA VAL A 198 -4.35 -5.35 9.58
C VAL A 198 -3.63 -5.39 10.92
N VAL A 199 -3.01 -6.54 11.21
CA VAL A 199 -2.12 -6.71 12.37
C VAL A 199 -0.73 -7.08 11.89
N THR A 200 0.26 -6.25 12.23
CA THR A 200 1.66 -6.49 11.86
C THR A 200 2.44 -7.07 13.03
N GLU A 201 3.01 -8.26 12.83
CA GLU A 201 3.89 -8.90 13.80
C GLU A 201 5.28 -8.23 13.81
N ASP A 202 6.01 -8.43 14.90
CA ASP A 202 7.39 -7.95 14.97
C ASP A 202 8.32 -8.74 14.04
N PRO A 203 9.36 -8.10 13.47
CA PRO A 203 10.30 -8.77 12.58
C PRO A 203 10.98 -9.97 13.24
N VAL A 204 11.01 -11.09 12.53
CA VAL A 204 11.69 -12.31 12.99
C VAL A 204 12.98 -12.50 12.21
N VAL A 205 14.12 -12.27 12.86
CA VAL A 205 15.44 -12.53 12.26
C VAL A 205 15.69 -14.03 12.23
N LEU A 206 15.65 -14.60 11.02
CA LEU A 206 15.87 -16.03 10.80
C LEU A 206 17.36 -16.39 10.75
N TYR A 207 18.20 -15.45 10.32
CA TYR A 207 19.64 -15.63 10.24
C TYR A 207 20.36 -14.28 10.23
N ASP A 208 21.33 -14.10 11.13
CA ASP A 208 22.28 -12.99 11.06
C ASP A 208 23.71 -13.51 11.17
N GLY A 209 24.40 -13.52 10.03
CA GLY A 209 25.79 -13.94 9.93
C GLY A 209 26.67 -12.88 9.29
N PRO A 210 28.00 -13.11 9.26
CA PRO A 210 28.96 -12.13 8.76
C PRO A 210 28.71 -11.69 7.32
N ARG A 211 28.18 -12.57 6.47
CA ARG A 211 28.01 -12.32 5.03
C ARG A 211 26.57 -12.44 4.52
N ARG A 212 25.62 -12.79 5.39
CA ARG A 212 24.22 -12.95 5.01
C ARG A 212 23.31 -12.56 6.18
N TYR A 213 22.21 -11.91 5.84
CA TYR A 213 21.13 -11.58 6.77
C TYR A 213 19.82 -12.07 6.17
N VAL A 214 18.95 -12.64 7.01
CA VAL A 214 17.62 -13.10 6.63
C VAL A 214 16.63 -12.69 7.72
N VAL A 215 15.60 -11.95 7.33
CA VAL A 215 14.50 -11.55 8.21
C VAL A 215 13.17 -11.88 7.55
N GLN A 216 12.19 -12.24 8.38
CA GLN A 216 10.81 -12.41 7.99
C GLN A 216 9.94 -11.32 8.62
N LEU A 217 9.07 -10.74 7.82
CA LEU A 217 8.08 -9.72 8.18
C LEU A 217 6.69 -10.30 7.87
N LYS A 218 5.69 -10.06 8.72
CA LYS A 218 4.36 -10.64 8.55
C LYS A 218 3.27 -9.62 8.87
N ASN A 219 2.34 -9.46 7.92
CA ASN A 219 1.10 -8.72 8.09
C ASN A 219 -0.07 -9.69 7.97
N LYS A 220 -0.99 -9.67 8.94
CA LYS A 220 -2.23 -10.43 8.94
C LYS A 220 -3.35 -9.54 8.47
N ILE A 221 -4.07 -9.95 7.44
CA ILE A 221 -5.14 -9.17 6.83
C ILE A 221 -6.48 -9.77 7.23
N TYR A 222 -7.36 -8.91 7.73
CA TYR A 222 -8.68 -9.26 8.20
C TYR A 222 -9.74 -8.54 7.35
N ASP A 223 -10.81 -9.25 7.02
CA ASP A 223 -12.08 -8.60 6.68
C ASP A 223 -12.73 -8.11 7.97
N TYR A 224 -13.31 -6.92 7.97
CA TYR A 224 -14.07 -6.39 9.09
C TYR A 224 -15.53 -6.27 8.68
N ASN A 225 -16.42 -6.88 9.46
CA ASN A 225 -17.85 -6.69 9.31
C ASN A 225 -18.35 -5.75 10.39
N GLU A 226 -18.74 -4.55 9.98
CA GLU A 226 -19.15 -3.46 10.87
C GLU A 226 -20.45 -3.77 11.61
N ILE A 227 -21.40 -4.40 10.92
CA ILE A 227 -22.72 -4.75 11.47
C ILE A 227 -22.58 -5.75 12.62
N ALA A 228 -21.71 -6.74 12.45
CA ALA A 228 -21.47 -7.78 13.44
C ALA A 228 -20.38 -7.41 14.45
N ASP A 229 -19.58 -6.38 14.16
CA ASP A 229 -18.35 -6.03 14.88
C ASP A 229 -17.40 -7.23 15.01
N VAL A 230 -17.11 -7.87 13.87
CA VAL A 230 -16.29 -9.10 13.80
C VAL A 230 -15.19 -8.96 12.76
N LYS A 231 -13.98 -9.39 13.14
CA LYS A 231 -12.81 -9.53 12.25
C LYS A 231 -12.64 -10.97 11.80
N LEU A 232 -12.57 -11.21 10.49
CA LEU A 232 -12.25 -12.50 9.90
C LEU A 232 -10.83 -12.48 9.31
N HIS A 233 -9.90 -13.24 9.89
CA HIS A 233 -8.52 -13.32 9.40
C HIS A 233 -8.45 -14.10 8.08
N LEU A 234 -8.18 -13.42 6.97
CA LEU A 234 -8.19 -14.00 5.63
C LEU A 234 -6.85 -14.61 5.23
N VAL A 235 -5.80 -13.79 5.26
CA VAL A 235 -4.47 -14.16 4.74
C VAL A 235 -3.35 -13.56 5.58
N ASP A 236 -2.18 -14.19 5.51
CA ASP A 236 -0.90 -13.64 5.95
C ASP A 236 -0.10 -13.22 4.72
N VAL A 237 0.33 -11.97 4.68
CA VAL A 237 1.32 -11.48 3.72
C VAL A 237 2.69 -11.51 4.41
N ILE A 238 3.58 -12.35 3.90
CA ILE A 238 4.89 -12.63 4.47
C ILE A 238 5.97 -12.14 3.52
N PHE A 239 6.87 -11.30 4.01
CA PHE A 239 8.08 -10.87 3.31
C PHE A 239 9.29 -11.55 3.93
N THR A 240 10.06 -12.27 3.12
CA THR A 240 11.36 -12.78 3.54
C THR A 240 12.46 -12.03 2.79
N ILE A 241 13.19 -11.18 3.51
CA ILE A 241 14.30 -10.41 2.95
C ILE A 241 15.59 -11.19 3.19
N ILE A 242 16.28 -11.54 2.11
CA ILE A 242 17.57 -12.23 2.11
C ILE A 242 18.61 -11.26 1.56
N PHE A 243 19.48 -10.76 2.42
CA PHE A 243 20.55 -9.86 2.03
C PHE A 243 21.90 -10.58 2.05
N ASN A 244 22.55 -10.63 0.90
CA ASN A 244 23.93 -11.04 0.77
C ASN A 244 24.86 -9.83 0.92
N LYS A 245 25.43 -9.68 2.12
CA LYS A 245 26.21 -8.51 2.55
C LYS A 245 27.47 -8.29 1.71
N VAL A 246 27.96 -9.30 0.99
CA VAL A 246 29.16 -9.21 0.14
C VAL A 246 28.84 -9.13 -1.36
N LYS A 247 27.77 -9.78 -1.83
CA LYS A 247 27.43 -9.76 -3.27
C LYS A 247 26.61 -8.54 -3.71
N LYS A 248 26.21 -7.67 -2.78
CA LYS A 248 25.29 -6.53 -3.05
C LYS A 248 23.95 -7.00 -3.62
N GLU A 249 23.47 -8.13 -3.11
CA GLU A 249 22.27 -8.79 -3.63
C GLU A 249 21.24 -8.87 -2.52
N VAL A 250 20.03 -8.37 -2.80
CA VAL A 250 18.87 -8.45 -1.92
C VAL A 250 17.77 -9.18 -2.66
N ILE A 251 17.27 -10.25 -2.05
CA ILE A 251 16.15 -11.02 -2.56
C ILE A 251 15.00 -10.83 -1.58
N VAL A 252 13.85 -10.37 -2.08
CA VAL A 252 12.62 -10.29 -1.29
C VAL A 252 11.67 -11.35 -1.83
N LEU A 253 11.39 -12.36 -1.01
CA LEU A 253 10.34 -13.33 -1.29
C LEU A 253 9.04 -12.80 -0.69
N LYS A 254 7.99 -12.76 -1.51
CA LYS A 254 6.66 -12.32 -1.11
C LYS A 254 5.72 -13.51 -1.18
N ASP A 255 5.13 -13.85 -0.06
CA ASP A 255 4.24 -15.00 0.10
C ASP A 255 2.88 -14.51 0.60
N VAL A 256 1.80 -14.91 -0.09
CA VAL A 256 0.44 -14.81 0.45
C VAL A 256 0.02 -16.19 0.94
N LYS A 257 -0.27 -16.32 2.23
CA LYS A 257 -0.71 -17.58 2.84
C LYS A 257 -2.14 -17.43 3.32
N TYR A 258 -3.01 -18.29 2.81
CA TYR A 258 -4.39 -18.36 3.24
C TYR A 258 -4.51 -18.86 4.68
N ASN A 259 -5.35 -18.21 5.50
CA ASN A 259 -5.67 -18.71 6.84
C ASN A 259 -6.65 -19.89 6.72
N PRO A 260 -6.28 -21.10 7.15
CA PRO A 260 -7.16 -22.27 7.05
C PRO A 260 -8.46 -22.16 7.83
N GLN A 261 -8.58 -21.25 8.80
CA GLN A 261 -9.83 -21.05 9.54
C GLN A 261 -10.87 -20.26 8.73
N ALA A 262 -10.44 -19.33 7.87
CA ALA A 262 -11.35 -18.54 7.05
C ALA A 262 -12.24 -19.42 6.16
N LYS A 263 -11.79 -20.63 5.78
CA LYS A 263 -12.53 -21.50 4.85
C LYS A 263 -13.90 -21.92 5.34
N PHE A 264 -14.14 -21.86 6.64
CA PHE A 264 -15.44 -22.20 7.20
C PHE A 264 -16.47 -21.10 6.97
N ASP A 265 -15.99 -19.89 6.67
CA ASP A 265 -16.81 -18.70 6.44
C ASP A 265 -16.85 -18.29 4.97
N ILE A 266 -16.01 -18.87 4.11
CA ILE A 266 -15.98 -18.62 2.67
C ILE A 266 -16.95 -19.55 1.92
N ALA A 267 -17.78 -18.95 1.08
CA ALA A 267 -18.67 -19.61 0.13
C ALA A 267 -17.99 -19.83 -1.24
N PRO A 268 -18.50 -20.77 -2.06
CA PRO A 268 -17.90 -21.06 -3.35
C PRO A 268 -17.84 -19.86 -4.31
N ILE A 269 -16.74 -19.76 -5.05
CA ILE A 269 -16.63 -18.89 -6.24
C ILE A 269 -17.02 -19.69 -7.46
N LYS A 270 -17.91 -19.14 -8.29
CA LYS A 270 -18.34 -19.73 -9.56
C LYS A 270 -17.56 -19.08 -10.69
N LEU A 271 -16.72 -19.85 -11.37
CA LEU A 271 -15.97 -19.44 -12.55
C LEU A 271 -16.71 -19.94 -13.79
N LYS A 272 -17.06 -19.03 -14.69
CA LYS A 272 -17.57 -19.39 -16.01
C LYS A 272 -16.38 -19.60 -16.93
N VAL A 273 -16.22 -20.81 -17.45
CA VAL A 273 -15.19 -21.13 -18.42
C VAL A 273 -15.87 -21.38 -19.76
N ILE A 274 -15.45 -20.64 -20.78
CA ILE A 274 -15.84 -20.91 -22.16
C ILE A 274 -14.84 -21.91 -22.71
N CYS A 275 -15.28 -23.14 -22.89
CA CYS A 275 -14.48 -24.18 -23.54
C CYS A 275 -14.79 -24.12 -25.04
N PRO A 276 -13.86 -23.69 -25.91
CA PRO A 276 -14.07 -23.83 -27.34
C PRO A 276 -14.07 -25.33 -27.67
N GLU A 277 -15.18 -25.86 -28.19
CA GLU A 277 -15.17 -27.21 -28.74
C GLU A 277 -14.12 -27.28 -29.85
N LEU A 278 -13.18 -28.22 -29.69
CA LEU A 278 -12.16 -28.52 -30.67
C LEU A 278 -12.83 -29.10 -31.93
N GLY A 279 -13.16 -28.25 -32.90
CA GLY A 279 -13.16 -28.68 -34.30
C GLY A 279 -14.33 -28.30 -35.21
N GLU A 280 -15.29 -27.45 -34.85
CA GLU A 280 -16.31 -27.02 -35.81
C GLU A 280 -16.57 -25.51 -35.75
N ASP A 281 -16.53 -24.85 -36.91
CA ASP A 281 -16.72 -23.41 -37.15
C ASP A 281 -18.11 -22.88 -36.72
N ASN A 282 -18.93 -23.68 -36.04
CA ASN A 282 -20.24 -23.32 -35.48
C ASN A 282 -20.51 -23.97 -34.10
N ALA A 283 -19.47 -24.24 -33.30
CA ALA A 283 -19.63 -24.76 -31.95
C ALA A 283 -20.53 -23.84 -31.10
N GLN A 284 -21.59 -24.39 -30.50
CA GLN A 284 -22.29 -23.71 -29.41
C GLN A 284 -21.29 -23.59 -28.25
N GLU A 285 -21.01 -22.36 -27.82
CA GLU A 285 -20.24 -22.13 -26.60
C GLU A 285 -21.03 -22.70 -25.41
N GLU A 286 -20.68 -23.91 -24.96
CA GLU A 286 -21.19 -24.43 -23.69
C GLU A 286 -20.45 -23.71 -22.55
N GLU A 287 -21.18 -22.86 -21.81
CA GLU A 287 -20.69 -22.29 -20.55
C GLU A 287 -20.62 -23.40 -19.50
N GLU A 288 -19.43 -23.87 -19.18
CA GLU A 288 -19.21 -24.70 -18.00
C GLU A 288 -18.98 -23.81 -16.77
N VAL A 289 -19.70 -24.12 -15.68
CA VAL A 289 -19.52 -23.43 -14.39
C VAL A 289 -18.66 -24.30 -13.48
N PHE A 290 -17.45 -23.84 -13.19
CA PHE A 290 -16.54 -24.45 -12.24
C PHE A 290 -16.67 -23.79 -10.88
N GLU A 291 -16.94 -24.56 -9.83
CA GLU A 291 -17.04 -24.04 -8.46
C GLU A 291 -15.75 -24.29 -7.67
N VAL A 292 -15.14 -23.23 -7.17
CA VAL A 292 -14.04 -23.29 -6.19
C VAL A 292 -14.67 -23.15 -4.80
N PRO A 293 -14.77 -24.23 -3.99
CA PRO A 293 -15.64 -24.27 -2.81
C PRO A 293 -15.26 -23.26 -1.71
N TYR A 294 -13.97 -22.95 -1.59
CA TYR A 294 -13.44 -22.00 -0.61
C TYR A 294 -12.44 -21.05 -1.28
N GLY A 295 -12.84 -20.52 -2.44
CA GLY A 295 -11.98 -19.72 -3.29
C GLY A 295 -11.89 -18.27 -2.84
N MET A 296 -10.72 -17.67 -3.04
CA MET A 296 -10.52 -16.22 -3.03
C MET A 296 -9.79 -15.84 -4.32
N VAL A 297 -10.17 -14.71 -4.91
CA VAL A 297 -9.37 -14.07 -5.96
C VAL A 297 -8.46 -13.09 -5.26
N VAL A 298 -7.15 -13.28 -5.41
CA VAL A 298 -6.13 -12.43 -4.80
C VAL A 298 -5.30 -11.80 -5.89
N GLN A 299 -5.27 -10.48 -5.92
CA GLN A 299 -4.34 -9.69 -6.71
C GLN A 299 -3.32 -9.10 -5.76
N PHE A 300 -2.04 -9.38 -6.00
CA PHE A 300 -0.96 -8.91 -5.15
C PHE A 300 0.06 -8.18 -5.99
N SER A 301 0.24 -6.89 -5.73
CA SER A 301 1.17 -6.04 -6.45
C SER A 301 2.38 -5.62 -5.62
N ASN A 302 3.48 -5.49 -6.34
CA ASN A 302 4.75 -4.94 -5.91
C ASN A 302 4.95 -3.49 -6.39
N ARG A 303 3.93 -2.92 -7.04
CA ARG A 303 3.89 -1.57 -7.60
C ARG A 303 2.71 -0.80 -7.04
N GLU A 304 2.95 0.49 -6.87
CA GLU A 304 2.12 1.47 -6.19
C GLU A 304 0.94 1.94 -7.07
N GLU A 305 0.53 3.20 -6.91
CA GLU A 305 -0.49 4.02 -7.62
C GLU A 305 -0.73 3.69 -9.11
N TRP A 306 0.27 3.16 -9.82
CA TRP A 306 0.15 2.75 -11.23
C TRP A 306 -0.76 1.53 -11.47
N ASP A 307 -1.03 0.73 -10.45
CA ASP A 307 -1.94 -0.42 -10.52
C ASP A 307 -3.37 -0.13 -10.03
N LEU A 308 -3.61 1.08 -9.46
CA LEU A 308 -4.97 1.53 -9.08
C LEU A 308 -5.82 1.94 -10.30
N GLY A 309 -5.25 1.88 -11.51
CA GLY A 309 -5.90 2.26 -12.76
C GLY A 309 -6.01 3.77 -12.93
N THR A 310 -5.98 4.24 -14.19
CA THR A 310 -6.16 5.66 -14.54
C THR A 310 -7.62 6.03 -14.81
N ASP A 311 -8.58 5.16 -14.47
CA ASP A 311 -9.95 5.24 -14.96
C ASP A 311 -10.92 5.31 -13.77
N GLU A 312 -11.38 6.51 -13.44
CA GLU A 312 -12.27 6.80 -12.30
C GLU A 312 -13.71 6.26 -12.49
N VAL A 313 -14.02 5.67 -13.64
CA VAL A 313 -15.40 5.34 -14.04
C VAL A 313 -15.63 3.84 -14.29
N GLU A 314 -14.58 3.11 -14.66
CA GLU A 314 -14.62 1.65 -14.78
C GLU A 314 -13.28 1.07 -14.32
N PRO A 315 -13.24 0.29 -13.22
CA PRO A 315 -12.01 -0.36 -12.80
C PRO A 315 -11.64 -1.44 -13.84
N LYS A 316 -10.79 -1.07 -14.80
CA LYS A 316 -10.21 -1.99 -15.78
C LYS A 316 -9.10 -2.78 -15.10
N TYR A 317 -9.47 -3.92 -14.52
CA TYR A 317 -8.46 -4.92 -14.16
C TYR A 317 -7.97 -5.64 -15.42
N ALA A 318 -6.65 -5.74 -15.53
CA ALA A 318 -5.95 -6.36 -16.63
C ALA A 318 -6.39 -7.82 -16.85
N SER A 319 -6.58 -8.16 -18.12
CA SER A 319 -6.57 -9.52 -18.66
C SER A 319 -5.27 -10.25 -18.36
#